data_AF-A0A2Z3GS93-F1
#
_entry.id   AF-A0A2Z3GS93-F1
#
_cell.length_a   1.000
_cell.length_b   1.000
_cell.length_c   1.000
_cell.angle_alpha   90.00
_cell.angle_beta   90.00
_cell.angle_gamma   90.00
#
_symmetry.space_group_name_H-M   'P 1'
#
loop_
_entity.id
_entity.type
_entity.pdbx_description
1 polymer ?
#
loop_
_entity_poly.entity_id
_entity_poly.type
_entity_poly.pdbx_seq_one_letter_code
_entity_poly.pdbx_strand_id
1 'polypeptide(L)'
;MTIDGVSQTTGLERLVDIGADEGGLKLTIRDRKLETVLGSVTVPAEDLMTVLTEQPKGPQNISGALEVEIRRNEVWLTLGGPDAAVGLDDLMDAVGGALPS
;
A
#
# COMPACT_ATOMS: atom_id res chain seq x y z
N MET A 1 -8.11 7.83 0.93
CA MET A 1 -8.47 7.14 2.19
C MET A 1 -7.20 6.89 3.00
N THR A 2 -7.29 6.82 4.32
CA THR A 2 -6.16 6.48 5.20
C THR A 2 -6.47 5.17 5.91
N ILE A 3 -5.52 4.23 5.90
CA ILE A 3 -5.63 2.91 6.53
C ILE A 3 -4.58 2.80 7.63
N ASP A 4 -4.93 2.11 8.71
CA ASP A 4 -4.00 1.76 9.78
C ASP A 4 -3.15 0.56 9.38
N GLY A 5 -1.84 0.63 9.65
CA GLY A 5 -0.92 -0.46 9.39
C GLY A 5 0.18 -0.59 10.44
N VAL A 6 1.03 -1.60 10.26
CA VAL A 6 2.17 -1.85 11.14
C VAL A 6 3.38 -2.21 10.30
N SER A 7 4.51 -1.53 10.54
CA SER A 7 5.79 -1.92 9.95
C SER A 7 6.20 -3.30 10.43
N GLN A 8 6.43 -4.22 9.51
CA GLN A 8 6.87 -5.58 9.79
C GLN A 8 8.36 -5.64 10.13
N THR A 9 9.11 -4.61 9.74
CA THR A 9 10.53 -4.49 10.06
C THR A 9 10.76 -3.94 11.48
N THR A 10 9.92 -3.00 11.92
CA THR A 10 10.14 -2.26 13.19
C THR A 10 9.08 -2.49 14.26
N GLY A 11 7.92 -3.05 13.91
CA GLY A 11 6.76 -3.18 14.79
C GLY A 11 6.05 -1.86 15.09
N LEU A 12 6.47 -0.75 14.49
CA LEU A 12 5.87 0.56 14.70
C LEU A 12 4.57 0.72 13.90
N GLU A 13 3.59 1.40 14.49
CA GLU A 13 2.34 1.76 13.83
C GLU A 13 2.57 2.73 12.66
N ARG A 14 1.85 2.49 11.57
CA ARG A 14 1.91 3.26 10.33
C ARG A 14 0.52 3.71 9.91
N LEU A 15 0.49 4.79 9.14
CA LEU A 15 -0.68 5.19 8.38
C LEU A 15 -0.34 5.03 6.90
N VAL A 16 -1.24 4.43 6.14
CA VAL A 16 -1.12 4.29 4.69
C VAL A 16 -2.20 5.14 4.04
N ASP A 17 -1.80 6.23 3.39
CA ASP A 17 -2.71 7.05 2.62
C ASP A 17 -2.74 6.58 1.18
N ILE A 18 -3.95 6.37 0.66
CA ILE A 18 -4.24 6.00 -0.73
C ILE A 18 -5.06 7.13 -1.35
N GLY A 19 -4.64 7.63 -2.52
CA GLY A 19 -5.39 8.63 -3.27
C GLY A 19 -5.11 8.56 -4.76
N ALA A 20 -5.95 9.19 -5.57
CA ALA A 20 -5.68 9.39 -6.99
C ALA A 20 -4.56 10.41 -7.19
N ASP A 21 -3.75 10.21 -8.23
CA ASP A 21 -2.70 11.13 -8.67
C ASP A 21 -2.50 11.04 -10.19
N GLU A 22 -1.76 11.99 -10.76
CA GLU A 22 -1.40 11.96 -12.18
C GLU A 22 -0.52 10.71 -12.45
N GLY A 23 -1.11 9.69 -13.08
CA GLY A 23 -0.45 8.41 -13.36
C GLY A 23 -0.99 7.20 -12.59
N GLY A 24 -1.99 7.37 -11.72
CA GLY A 24 -2.71 6.26 -11.09
C GLY A 24 -3.03 6.51 -9.63
N LEU A 25 -2.54 5.63 -8.75
CA LEU A 25 -2.75 5.69 -7.32
C LEU A 25 -1.47 6.10 -6.61
N LYS A 26 -1.56 7.15 -5.80
CA LYS A 26 -0.51 7.54 -4.87
C LYS A 26 -0.71 6.83 -3.55
N LEU A 27 0.33 6.10 -3.13
CA LEU A 27 0.46 5.50 -1.82
C LEU A 27 1.47 6.31 -1.01
N THR A 28 1.15 6.58 0.25
CA THR A 28 2.06 7.26 1.19
C THR A 28 2.10 6.51 2.50
N ILE A 29 3.28 6.13 2.98
CA ILE A 29 3.47 5.55 4.30
C ILE A 29 3.94 6.65 5.25
N ARG A 30 3.21 6.85 6.36
CA ARG A 30 3.55 7.77 7.44
C ARG A 30 3.81 7.01 8.74
N ASP A 31 4.71 7.54 9.56
CA ASP A 31 4.79 7.16 10.97
C ASP A 31 3.52 7.65 11.69
N ARG A 32 2.80 6.77 12.40
CA ARG A 32 1.54 7.16 13.04
C ARG A 32 1.74 8.15 14.18
N LYS A 33 2.83 8.01 14.94
CA LYS A 33 3.08 8.81 16.16
C LYS A 33 3.61 10.20 15.83
N LEU A 34 4.50 10.28 14.84
CA LEU A 34 5.15 11.51 14.41
C LEU A 34 4.43 12.19 13.25
N GLU A 35 3.42 11.52 12.66
CA GLU A 35 2.69 11.90 11.45
C GLU A 35 3.59 12.25 10.25
N THR A 36 4.84 11.81 10.29
CA THR A 36 5.87 12.16 9.32
C THR A 36 5.81 11.21 8.14
N VAL A 37 5.86 11.74 6.92
CA VAL A 37 5.96 10.94 5.69
C VAL A 37 7.31 10.24 5.64
N LEU A 38 7.27 8.92 5.48
CA LEU A 38 8.45 8.06 5.37
C LEU A 38 8.76 7.71 3.92
N GLY A 39 7.72 7.59 3.09
CA GLY A 39 7.86 7.34 1.66
C GLY A 39 6.53 7.51 0.93
N SER A 40 6.61 7.81 -0.36
CA SER A 40 5.45 7.87 -1.24
C SER A 40 5.82 7.39 -2.64
N VAL A 41 4.87 6.77 -3.32
CA VAL A 41 5.00 6.28 -4.69
C VAL A 41 3.66 6.45 -5.40
N THR A 42 3.71 6.69 -6.71
CA THR A 42 2.54 6.61 -7.58
C THR A 42 2.69 5.37 -8.46
N VAL A 43 1.67 4.52 -8.48
CA VAL A 43 1.65 3.26 -9.26
C VAL A 43 0.41 3.19 -10.14
N PRO A 44 0.46 2.45 -11.26
CA PRO A 44 -0.73 2.15 -12.05
C PRO A 44 -1.78 1.43 -11.20
N ALA A 45 -3.02 1.94 -11.25
CA ALA A 45 -4.12 1.39 -10.46
C ALA A 45 -4.44 -0.06 -10.85
N GLU A 46 -4.42 -0.36 -12.16
CA GLU A 46 -4.72 -1.67 -12.71
C GLU A 46 -3.72 -2.73 -12.25
N ASP A 47 -2.43 -2.39 -12.20
CA ASP A 47 -1.38 -3.32 -11.75
C ASP A 47 -1.58 -3.69 -10.27
N LEU A 48 -1.84 -2.69 -9.42
CA LEU A 48 -2.10 -2.94 -8.00
C LEU A 48 -3.39 -3.75 -7.82
N MET A 49 -4.46 -3.40 -8.52
CA MET A 49 -5.73 -4.14 -8.45
C MET A 49 -5.59 -5.59 -8.92
N THR A 50 -4.80 -5.82 -9.96
CA THR A 50 -4.47 -7.17 -10.45
C THR A 50 -3.81 -8.00 -9.35
N VAL A 51 -2.78 -7.45 -8.69
CA VAL A 51 -2.09 -8.15 -7.59
C VAL A 51 -3.03 -8.44 -6.42
N LEU A 52 -3.85 -7.46 -6.00
CA LEU A 52 -4.80 -7.62 -4.89
C LEU A 52 -5.89 -8.67 -5.19
N THR A 53 -6.30 -8.78 -6.46
CA THR A 53 -7.36 -9.70 -6.88
C THR A 53 -6.84 -11.12 -7.11
N GLU A 54 -5.73 -11.25 -7.85
CA GLU A 54 -5.17 -12.56 -8.22
C GLU A 54 -4.41 -13.22 -7.07
N GLN A 55 -3.91 -12.43 -6.12
CA GLN A 55 -3.14 -12.89 -4.97
C GLN A 55 -2.02 -13.86 -5.33
N PRO A 56 -1.11 -13.47 -6.24
CA PRO A 56 0.02 -14.31 -6.60
C PRO A 56 0.89 -14.61 -5.38
N LYS A 57 1.53 -15.79 -5.39
CA LYS A 57 2.40 -16.21 -4.28
C LYS A 57 3.71 -15.42 -4.30
N GLY A 58 4.07 -14.88 -3.13
CA GLY A 58 5.32 -14.18 -2.91
C GLY A 58 5.33 -12.74 -3.41
N PRO A 59 6.44 -12.01 -3.22
CA PRO A 59 6.51 -10.58 -3.49
C PRO A 59 6.32 -10.24 -4.97
N GLN A 60 5.48 -9.27 -5.24
CA GLN A 60 5.25 -8.68 -6.56
C GLN A 60 5.79 -7.27 -6.60
N ASN A 61 6.62 -6.98 -7.60
CA ASN A 61 7.13 -5.63 -7.80
C ASN A 61 6.26 -4.89 -8.83
N ILE A 62 5.67 -3.78 -8.39
CA ILE A 62 4.86 -2.88 -9.21
C ILE A 62 5.70 -1.66 -9.55
N SER A 63 5.91 -1.45 -10.85
CA SER A 63 6.60 -0.27 -11.40
C SER A 63 8.00 -0.01 -10.83
N GLY A 64 8.70 -1.02 -10.30
CA GLY A 64 10.05 -0.87 -9.76
C GLY A 64 10.13 -0.21 -8.38
N ALA A 65 9.01 0.28 -7.84
CA ALA A 65 9.00 1.21 -6.71
C ALA A 65 8.12 0.77 -5.53
N LEU A 66 7.16 -0.14 -5.77
CA LEU A 66 6.33 -0.74 -4.75
C LEU A 66 6.48 -2.26 -4.80
N GLU A 67 6.88 -2.87 -3.69
CA GLU A 67 6.76 -4.31 -3.52
C GLU A 67 5.51 -4.62 -2.69
N VAL A 68 4.70 -5.55 -3.20
CA VAL A 68 3.44 -6.00 -2.59
C VAL A 68 3.51 -7.50 -2.36
N GLU A 69 3.26 -7.95 -1.15
CA GLU A 69 3.13 -9.37 -0.84
C GLU A 69 1.83 -9.62 -0.06
N ILE A 70 1.03 -10.58 -0.53
CA ILE A 70 -0.23 -10.94 0.11
C ILE A 70 -0.02 -12.16 0.98
N ARG A 71 -0.32 -12.02 2.27
CA ARG A 71 -0.15 -13.06 3.29
C ARG A 71 -1.45 -13.24 4.06
N ARG A 72 -2.20 -14.29 3.71
CA ARG A 72 -3.54 -14.56 4.24
C ARG A 72 -4.49 -13.40 3.97
N ASN A 73 -4.77 -12.56 4.96
CA ASN A 73 -5.66 -11.40 4.84
C ASN A 73 -4.92 -10.07 5.04
N GLU A 74 -3.58 -10.11 5.02
CA GLU A 74 -2.74 -8.93 5.14
C GLU A 74 -2.00 -8.68 3.83
N VAL A 75 -1.77 -7.41 3.53
CA VAL A 75 -0.98 -6.95 2.40
C VAL A 75 0.23 -6.21 2.93
N TRP A 76 1.41 -6.71 2.62
CA TRP A 76 2.67 -6.10 2.97
C TRP A 76 3.10 -5.17 1.83
N LEU A 77 3.24 -3.90 2.14
CA LEU A 77 3.64 -2.83 1.22
C LEU A 77 5.05 -2.35 1.58
N THR A 78 5.96 -2.33 0.61
CA THR A 78 7.34 -1.87 0.82
C THR A 78 7.77 -0.87 -0.25
N LEU A 79 8.31 0.29 0.18
CA LEU A 79 8.75 1.40 -0.66
C LEU A 79 10.28 1.57 -0.66
N GLY A 80 11.02 0.49 -0.89
CA GLY A 80 12.50 0.53 -0.89
C GLY A 80 13.10 0.91 0.48
N GLY A 81 12.39 0.64 1.57
CA GLY A 81 12.81 0.92 2.94
C GLY A 81 11.63 1.01 3.89
N PRO A 82 10.79 2.07 3.80
CA PRO A 82 9.55 2.14 4.56
C PRO A 82 8.61 0.99 4.19
N ASP A 83 8.06 0.35 5.20
CA ASP A 83 7.12 -0.75 5.07
C ASP A 83 5.88 -0.56 5.94
N ALA A 84 4.77 -1.17 5.52
CA ALA A 84 3.53 -1.28 6.28
C ALA A 84 2.77 -2.54 5.86
N ALA A 85 2.29 -3.33 6.82
CA ALA A 85 1.26 -4.33 6.60
C ALA A 85 -0.10 -3.73 6.94
N VAL A 86 -1.09 -3.95 6.07
CA VAL A 86 -2.48 -3.49 6.21
C VAL A 86 -3.44 -4.64 5.92
N GLY A 87 -4.71 -4.51 6.33
CA GLY A 87 -5.77 -5.43 5.93
C GLY A 87 -5.98 -5.44 4.42
N LEU A 88 -6.18 -6.63 3.83
CA LEU A 88 -6.46 -6.77 2.40
C LEU A 88 -7.78 -6.10 2.01
N ASP A 89 -8.81 -6.30 2.81
CA ASP A 89 -10.13 -5.69 2.65
C ASP A 89 -10.06 -4.17 2.77
N ASP A 90 -9.37 -3.64 3.79
CA ASP A 90 -9.17 -2.20 3.96
C ASP A 90 -8.45 -1.59 2.75
N LEU A 91 -7.42 -2.27 2.23
CA LEU A 91 -6.68 -1.80 1.07
C LEU A 91 -7.52 -1.86 -0.21
N MET A 92 -8.29 -2.93 -0.43
CA MET A 92 -9.19 -3.03 -1.57
C MET A 92 -10.26 -1.94 -1.56
N ASP A 93 -10.85 -1.64 -0.40
CA ASP A 93 -11.83 -0.56 -0.26
C ASP A 93 -11.20 0.81 -0.53
N ALA A 94 -10.02 1.06 0.04
CA ALA A 94 -9.31 2.32 -0.18
C ALA A 94 -8.92 2.56 -1.64
N VAL A 95 -8.48 1.50 -2.34
CA VAL A 95 -8.17 1.58 -3.77
C VAL A 95 -9.45 1.81 -4.58
N GLY A 96 -10.52 1.06 -4.30
CA GLY A 96 -11.81 1.22 -4.96
C GLY A 96 -12.41 2.62 -4.79
N GLY A 97 -12.27 3.21 -3.60
CA GLY A 97 -12.73 4.57 -3.30
C GLY A 97 -11.83 5.69 -3.83
N ALA A 98 -10.58 5.40 -4.20
CA ALA A 98 -9.66 6.38 -4.75
C ALA A 98 -9.83 6.59 -6.26
N LEU A 99 -10.33 5.59 -6.98
CA LEU A 99 -10.52 5.67 -8.43
C LEU A 99 -11.85 6.38 -8.77
N PRO A 100 -11.85 7.32 -9.73
CA PRO A 100 -13.09 7.89 -10.23
C PRO A 100 -13.93 6.81 -10.93
N SER A 101 -15.26 6.91 -10.78
CA SER A 101 -16.25 5.97 -11.33
C SER A 101 -16.60 6.27 -12.78
#